data_AF-A0A2W2K537-F1
#
_entry.id   AF-A0A2W2K537-F1
#
_cell.length_a   1.000
_cell.length_b   1.000
_cell.length_c   1.000
_cell.angle_alpha   90.00
_cell.angle_beta   90.00
_cell.angle_gamma   90.00
#
_symmetry.space_group_name_H-M   'P 1'
#
loop_
_entity.id
_entity.type
_entity.pdbx_description
1 polymer ?
#
loop_
_entity_poly.entity_id
_entity_poly.type
_entity_poly.pdbx_seq_one_letter_code
_entity_poly.pdbx_strand_id
1 'polypeptide(L)'
;TGAVVGSLKGGVGTASTVLDSGVTVAALVVANAVGSAVDPETGVLYGELFQGPVEYPEARVHEAACRRLAETAARNAPPPLNTTLAVVATDADLSKAQAQKLAGTAHDGIARAVRPVHLLNDGDTVFALATGARPLDPGSPLALNEILAAGADQVTRAIVRAVRAAEPVDGPGGVWPAYEDLYGPR
;
A
#
# COMPACT_ATOMS: atom_id res chain seq x y z
N THR A 1 9.07 6.22 14.59
CA THR A 1 8.06 5.18 14.24
C THR A 1 8.77 4.03 13.53
N GLY A 2 8.21 2.81 13.51
CA GLY A 2 8.96 1.58 13.21
C GLY A 2 8.47 0.69 12.06
N ALA A 3 7.57 1.18 11.19
CA ALA A 3 7.01 0.37 10.11
C ALA A 3 8.06 -0.07 9.08
N VAL A 4 7.99 -1.33 8.65
CA VAL A 4 8.90 -2.00 7.71
C VAL A 4 8.09 -2.82 6.71
N VAL A 5 8.39 -2.73 5.42
CA VAL A 5 7.75 -3.55 4.37
C VAL A 5 8.80 -4.43 3.70
N GLY A 6 8.74 -5.73 4.00
CA GLY A 6 9.77 -6.68 3.59
C GLY A 6 11.14 -6.29 4.16
N SER A 7 12.07 -5.92 3.28
CA SER A 7 13.42 -5.46 3.67
C SER A 7 13.60 -3.94 3.60
N LEU A 8 12.55 -3.19 3.29
CA LEU A 8 12.59 -1.73 3.18
C LEU A 8 11.91 -1.06 4.36
N LYS A 9 12.31 0.19 4.59
CA LYS A 9 11.54 1.07 5.46
C LYS A 9 10.12 1.24 4.90
N GLY A 10 9.14 0.91 5.73
CA GLY A 10 7.73 1.20 5.49
C GLY A 10 7.33 2.55 6.10
N GLY A 11 6.03 2.83 6.13
CA GLY A 11 5.59 4.14 6.59
C GLY A 11 4.09 4.33 6.55
N VAL A 12 3.70 5.60 6.58
CA VAL A 12 2.31 6.02 6.42
C VAL A 12 2.16 6.64 5.04
N GLY A 13 1.12 6.25 4.32
CA GLY A 13 0.79 6.82 3.03
C GLY A 13 -0.70 7.03 2.86
N THR A 14 -1.06 8.00 2.03
CA THR A 14 -2.47 8.30 1.73
C THR A 14 -2.66 8.65 0.26
N ALA A 15 -3.80 8.25 -0.30
CA ALA A 15 -4.22 8.59 -1.64
C ALA A 15 -5.73 8.84 -1.68
N SER A 16 -6.18 9.64 -2.63
CA SER A 16 -7.59 9.88 -2.87
C SER A 16 -7.88 10.12 -4.34
N THR A 17 -9.14 9.93 -4.71
CA THR A 17 -9.70 10.29 -6.01
C THR A 17 -11.11 10.82 -5.84
N VAL A 18 -11.52 11.68 -6.76
CA VAL A 18 -12.92 12.07 -6.96
C VAL A 18 -13.43 11.30 -8.16
N LEU A 19 -14.56 10.61 -8.01
CA LEU A 19 -15.24 9.89 -9.07
C LEU A 19 -16.03 10.87 -9.95
N ASP A 20 -16.46 10.43 -11.13
CA ASP A 20 -17.29 11.25 -12.04
C ASP A 20 -18.63 11.66 -11.39
N SER A 21 -19.13 10.85 -10.45
CA SER A 21 -20.28 11.17 -9.59
C SER A 21 -20.04 12.29 -8.58
N GLY A 22 -18.79 12.76 -8.43
CA GLY A 22 -18.36 13.72 -7.41
C GLY A 22 -18.11 13.11 -6.03
N VAL A 23 -18.31 11.80 -5.86
CA VAL A 23 -17.96 11.07 -4.64
C VAL A 23 -16.45 11.02 -4.47
N THR A 24 -15.97 11.26 -3.26
CA THR A 24 -14.56 11.10 -2.91
C THR A 24 -14.34 9.73 -2.30
N VAL A 25 -13.26 9.06 -2.72
CA VAL A 25 -12.75 7.83 -2.09
C VAL A 25 -11.29 8.06 -1.74
N ALA A 26 -10.92 7.78 -0.50
CA ALA A 26 -9.58 7.97 0.02
C ALA A 26 -9.11 6.76 0.83
N ALA A 27 -7.80 6.55 0.88
CA ALA A 27 -7.17 5.54 1.72
C ALA A 27 -6.04 6.16 2.55
N LEU A 28 -5.90 5.68 3.78
CA LEU A 28 -4.74 5.88 4.65
C LEU A 28 -4.20 4.51 5.01
N VAL A 29 -2.91 4.27 4.81
CA VAL A 29 -2.27 2.98 5.03
C VAL A 29 -1.01 3.13 5.86
N VAL A 30 -0.84 2.24 6.84
CA VAL A 30 0.43 1.97 7.52
C VAL A 30 1.02 0.71 6.87
N ALA A 31 2.05 0.88 6.05
CA ALA A 31 2.71 -0.20 5.34
C ALA A 31 3.76 -0.86 6.25
N ASN A 32 3.39 -1.99 6.88
CA ASN A 32 4.27 -2.78 7.73
C ASN A 32 4.15 -4.29 7.41
N ALA A 33 4.22 -4.67 6.13
CA ALA A 33 3.96 -6.04 5.68
C ALA A 33 5.20 -6.95 5.74
N VAL A 34 4.99 -8.27 5.91
CA VAL A 34 6.08 -9.24 5.76
C VAL A 34 6.56 -9.32 4.31
N GLY A 35 5.65 -9.16 3.37
CA GLY A 35 5.93 -9.21 1.94
C GLY A 35 6.69 -8.00 1.44
N SER A 36 7.21 -8.13 0.22
CA SER A 36 7.89 -7.04 -0.47
C SER A 36 6.88 -6.19 -1.23
N ALA A 37 7.02 -4.87 -1.15
CA ALA A 37 6.36 -3.94 -2.06
C ALA A 37 7.07 -3.84 -3.43
N VAL A 38 8.29 -4.38 -3.52
CA VAL A 38 9.17 -4.34 -4.69
C VAL A 38 9.14 -5.68 -5.41
N ASP A 39 9.03 -5.64 -6.73
CA ASP A 39 9.31 -6.76 -7.60
C ASP A 39 10.81 -7.12 -7.53
N PRO A 40 11.16 -8.33 -7.06
CA PRO A 40 12.55 -8.74 -6.89
C PRO A 40 13.31 -8.92 -8.21
N GLU A 41 12.64 -8.96 -9.36
CA GLU A 41 13.31 -9.09 -10.67
C GLU A 41 13.69 -7.73 -11.26
N THR A 42 12.93 -6.68 -10.94
CA THR A 42 13.02 -5.40 -11.64
C THR A 42 13.31 -4.21 -10.73
N GLY A 43 13.03 -4.30 -9.43
CA GLY A 43 13.14 -3.16 -8.51
C GLY A 43 11.96 -2.19 -8.59
N VAL A 44 10.96 -2.46 -9.44
CA VAL A 44 9.73 -1.67 -9.54
C VAL A 44 8.82 -1.96 -8.34
N LEU A 45 8.12 -0.95 -7.84
CA LEU A 45 7.07 -1.16 -6.84
C LEU A 45 5.85 -1.80 -7.51
N TYR A 46 5.37 -2.94 -7.02
CA TYR A 46 4.23 -3.66 -7.63
C TYR A 46 3.02 -2.74 -7.87
N GLY A 47 2.72 -1.89 -6.89
CA GLY A 47 1.58 -0.97 -6.97
C GLY A 47 1.70 0.11 -8.06
N GLU A 48 2.88 0.33 -8.65
CA GLU A 48 3.07 1.25 -9.78
C GLU A 48 2.67 0.65 -11.11
N LEU A 49 2.73 -0.69 -11.23
CA LEU A 49 2.26 -1.41 -12.42
C LEU A 49 0.75 -1.22 -12.65
N PHE A 50 0.01 -0.87 -11.59
CA PHE A 50 -1.43 -0.56 -11.64
C PHE A 50 -1.72 0.93 -11.84
N GLN A 51 -0.71 1.79 -11.92
CA GLN A 51 -0.86 3.24 -12.08
C GLN A 51 -0.54 3.73 -13.50
N GLY A 52 -0.11 2.84 -14.39
CA GLY A 52 0.21 3.12 -15.78
C GLY A 52 1.60 2.60 -16.17
N PRO A 53 2.16 3.11 -17.28
CA PRO A 53 3.53 2.77 -17.69
C PRO A 53 4.55 3.11 -16.59
N VAL A 54 5.47 2.18 -16.35
CA VAL A 54 6.56 2.34 -15.38
C VAL A 54 7.89 2.46 -16.09
N GLU A 55 8.78 3.26 -15.51
CA GLU A 55 10.19 3.26 -15.87
C GLU A 55 10.90 2.20 -15.02
N TYR A 56 11.59 1.29 -15.68
CA TYR A 56 12.30 0.21 -15.00
C TYR A 56 13.69 0.70 -14.59
N PRO A 57 14.11 0.47 -13.32
CA PRO A 57 15.48 0.73 -12.90
C PRO A 57 16.50 0.06 -13.82
N GLU A 58 17.62 0.75 -14.08
CA GLU A 58 18.74 0.13 -14.81
C GLU A 58 19.23 -1.13 -14.07
N ALA A 59 19.60 -2.18 -14.81
CA ALA A 59 20.04 -3.45 -14.24
C ALA A 59 21.16 -3.30 -13.19
N ARG A 60 22.15 -2.43 -13.46
CA ARG A 60 23.25 -2.16 -12.51
C ARG A 60 22.79 -1.50 -11.21
N VAL A 61 21.73 -0.69 -11.25
CA VAL A 61 21.14 -0.03 -10.07
C VAL A 61 20.41 -1.08 -9.25
N HIS A 62 19.60 -1.92 -9.90
CA HIS A 62 18.89 -3.01 -9.23
C HIS A 62 19.84 -4.03 -8.60
N GLU A 63 20.91 -4.43 -9.27
CA GLU A 63 21.94 -5.31 -8.70
C GLU A 63 22.62 -4.69 -7.45
N ALA A 64 22.90 -3.39 -7.47
CA ALA A 64 23.45 -2.69 -6.32
C ALA A 64 22.45 -2.61 -5.16
N ALA A 65 21.18 -2.36 -5.46
CA ALA A 65 20.11 -2.37 -4.46
C ALA A 65 19.95 -3.76 -3.81
N CYS A 66 19.97 -4.84 -4.59
CA CYS A 66 19.91 -6.21 -4.09
C CYS A 66 21.07 -6.55 -3.16
N ARG A 67 22.31 -6.14 -3.49
CA ARG A 67 23.46 -6.30 -2.59
C ARG A 67 23.26 -5.57 -1.27
N ARG A 68 22.86 -4.29 -1.33
CA ARG A 68 22.62 -3.47 -0.12
C ARG A 68 21.50 -4.05 0.76
N LEU A 69 20.43 -4.55 0.15
CA LEU A 69 19.33 -5.20 0.86
C LEU A 69 19.81 -6.47 1.59
N ALA A 70 20.59 -7.32 0.92
CA ALA A 70 21.16 -8.51 1.53
C ALA A 70 22.09 -8.19 2.71
N GLU A 71 22.94 -7.17 2.57
CA GLU A 71 23.81 -6.68 3.66
C GLU A 71 23.01 -6.18 4.87
N THR A 72 21.94 -5.42 4.64
CA THR A 72 21.08 -4.94 5.73
C THR A 72 20.26 -6.06 6.37
N ALA A 73 19.75 -7.00 5.58
CA ALA A 73 18.99 -8.14 6.08
C ALA A 73 19.83 -9.01 7.03
N ALA A 74 21.11 -9.21 6.72
CA ALA A 74 22.04 -9.94 7.59
C ALA A 74 22.27 -9.26 8.96
N ARG A 75 22.02 -7.96 9.06
CA ARG A 75 22.15 -7.17 10.30
C ARG A 75 20.84 -7.09 11.09
N ASN A 76 19.71 -7.41 10.47
CA ASN A 76 18.39 -7.28 11.08
C ASN A 76 17.89 -8.60 11.64
N ALA A 77 17.31 -8.56 12.83
CA ALA A 77 16.46 -9.65 13.29
C ALA A 77 15.13 -9.60 12.52
N PRO A 78 14.57 -10.75 12.09
CA PRO A 78 13.24 -10.78 11.50
C PRO A 78 12.22 -10.21 12.49
N PRO A 79 11.37 -9.25 12.08
CA PRO A 79 10.29 -8.79 12.95
C PRO A 79 9.36 -9.96 13.30
N PRO A 80 8.92 -10.10 14.57
CA PRO A 80 8.17 -11.27 15.02
C PRO A 80 6.77 -11.35 14.40
N LEU A 81 6.18 -10.19 14.06
CA LEU A 81 4.87 -10.05 13.44
C LEU A 81 4.88 -8.83 12.51
N ASN A 82 4.13 -8.94 11.41
CA ASN A 82 3.92 -7.86 10.45
C ASN A 82 2.41 -7.56 10.33
N THR A 83 2.05 -6.37 9.89
CA THR A 83 0.65 -5.94 9.78
C THR A 83 0.51 -4.75 8.85
N THR A 84 -0.23 -4.87 7.75
CA THR A 84 -0.71 -3.70 7.01
C THR A 84 -2.03 -3.22 7.59
N LEU A 85 -2.08 -1.98 8.09
CA LEU A 85 -3.32 -1.37 8.57
C LEU A 85 -3.80 -0.34 7.56
N ALA A 86 -5.06 -0.42 7.16
CA ALA A 86 -5.65 0.51 6.22
C ALA A 86 -6.99 1.05 6.71
N VAL A 87 -7.27 2.31 6.37
CA VAL A 87 -8.59 2.92 6.45
C VAL A 87 -8.96 3.38 5.05
N VAL A 88 -10.11 2.95 4.55
CA VAL A 88 -10.72 3.47 3.32
C VAL A 88 -11.93 4.31 3.71
N ALA A 89 -11.96 5.56 3.28
CA ALA A 89 -13.02 6.51 3.61
C ALA A 89 -13.70 7.02 2.33
N THR A 90 -15.00 7.23 2.40
CA THR A 90 -15.78 7.88 1.35
C THR A 90 -16.85 8.80 1.91
N ASP A 91 -17.23 9.81 1.15
CA ASP A 91 -18.35 10.69 1.47
C ASP A 91 -19.70 10.17 0.98
N ALA A 92 -19.73 9.05 0.24
CA ALA A 92 -20.95 8.36 -0.16
C ALA A 92 -21.72 7.78 1.05
N ASP A 93 -23.04 7.73 0.93
CA ASP A 93 -23.94 7.04 1.85
C ASP A 93 -23.91 5.54 1.60
N LEU A 94 -23.27 4.80 2.51
CA LEU A 94 -23.13 3.36 2.46
C LEU A 94 -23.77 2.73 3.70
N SER A 95 -24.58 1.70 3.49
CA SER A 95 -24.96 0.78 4.55
C SER A 95 -23.74 0.05 5.13
N LYS A 96 -23.90 -0.54 6.33
CA LYS A 96 -22.83 -1.33 6.97
C LYS A 96 -22.36 -2.50 6.11
N ALA A 97 -23.27 -3.15 5.38
CA ALA A 97 -22.92 -4.26 4.50
C ALA A 97 -22.11 -3.78 3.27
N GLN A 98 -22.46 -2.63 2.70
CA GLN A 98 -21.70 -2.03 1.60
C GLN A 98 -20.31 -1.56 2.06
N ALA A 99 -20.21 -0.95 3.25
CA ALA A 99 -18.93 -0.59 3.85
C ALA A 99 -18.06 -1.83 4.14
N GLN A 100 -18.65 -2.92 4.65
CA GLN A 100 -17.94 -4.19 4.83
C GLN A 100 -17.43 -4.74 3.49
N LYS A 101 -18.24 -4.63 2.42
CA LYS A 101 -17.81 -5.03 1.07
C LYS A 101 -16.65 -4.16 0.58
N LEU A 102 -16.67 -2.85 0.82
CA LEU A 102 -15.58 -1.92 0.50
C LEU A 102 -14.30 -2.27 1.24
N ALA A 103 -14.38 -2.57 2.54
CA ALA A 103 -13.24 -3.05 3.31
C ALA A 103 -12.66 -4.34 2.68
N GLY A 104 -13.53 -5.28 2.31
CA GLY A 104 -13.13 -6.53 1.65
C GLY A 104 -12.41 -6.32 0.30
N THR A 105 -12.99 -5.53 -0.62
CA THR A 105 -12.35 -5.28 -1.93
C THR A 105 -11.08 -4.45 -1.81
N ALA A 106 -10.95 -3.62 -0.77
CA ALA A 106 -9.73 -2.87 -0.52
C ALA A 106 -8.52 -3.75 -0.17
N HIS A 107 -8.72 -4.98 0.33
CA HIS A 107 -7.62 -5.96 0.47
C HIS A 107 -6.98 -6.33 -0.88
N ASP A 108 -7.74 -6.27 -1.99
CA ASP A 108 -7.18 -6.47 -3.33
C ASP A 108 -6.12 -5.40 -3.64
N GLY A 109 -6.28 -4.19 -3.10
CA GLY A 109 -5.28 -3.13 -3.22
C GLY A 109 -3.97 -3.44 -2.48
N ILE A 110 -4.06 -4.13 -1.34
CA ILE A 110 -2.88 -4.62 -0.62
C ILE A 110 -2.17 -5.68 -1.48
N ALA A 111 -2.92 -6.63 -2.02
CA ALA A 111 -2.38 -7.72 -2.85
C ALA A 111 -1.75 -7.23 -4.17
N ARG A 112 -2.21 -6.09 -4.72
CA ARG A 112 -1.60 -5.44 -5.89
C ARG A 112 -0.30 -4.71 -5.57
N ALA A 113 -0.12 -4.26 -4.34
CA ALA A 113 1.04 -3.45 -3.94
C ALA A 113 2.11 -4.24 -3.19
N VAL A 114 1.78 -5.40 -2.62
CA VAL A 114 2.67 -6.19 -1.77
C VAL A 114 2.55 -7.68 -2.12
N ARG A 115 3.67 -8.40 -2.09
CA ARG A 115 3.73 -9.84 -2.31
C ARG A 115 4.81 -10.53 -1.45
N PRO A 116 4.48 -11.64 -0.76
CA PRO A 116 3.13 -12.15 -0.45
C PRO A 116 2.39 -11.27 0.57
N VAL A 117 1.09 -11.50 0.75
CA VAL A 117 0.22 -10.82 1.73
C VAL A 117 -0.66 -11.85 2.44
N HIS A 118 -1.34 -11.46 3.52
CA HIS A 118 -2.30 -12.31 4.23
C HIS A 118 -1.69 -13.62 4.75
N LEU A 119 -0.38 -13.64 5.04
CA LEU A 119 0.25 -14.80 5.67
C LEU A 119 -0.16 -14.92 7.15
N LEU A 120 0.12 -16.06 7.78
CA LEU A 120 -0.24 -16.32 9.18
C LEU A 120 0.40 -15.34 10.18
N ASN A 121 1.48 -14.68 9.78
CA ASN A 121 2.18 -13.65 10.56
C ASN A 121 1.87 -12.22 10.08
N ASP A 122 0.89 -12.04 9.18
CA ASP A 122 0.36 -10.75 8.77
C ASP A 122 -0.99 -10.47 9.42
N GLY A 123 -1.07 -9.39 10.19
CA GLY A 123 -2.32 -8.89 10.79
C GLY A 123 -3.17 -8.02 9.86
N ASP A 124 -3.06 -8.17 8.54
CA ASP A 124 -3.61 -7.23 7.56
C ASP A 124 -5.10 -6.92 7.82
N THR A 125 -5.42 -5.64 8.01
CA THR A 125 -6.76 -5.20 8.40
C THR A 125 -7.15 -3.91 7.68
N VAL A 126 -8.31 -3.92 7.02
CA VAL A 126 -8.93 -2.72 6.43
C VAL A 126 -10.19 -2.32 7.20
N PHE A 127 -10.28 -1.05 7.57
CA PHE A 127 -11.50 -0.42 8.07
C PHE A 127 -12.12 0.46 6.99
N ALA A 128 -13.44 0.35 6.77
CA ALA A 128 -14.16 1.23 5.85
C ALA A 128 -15.01 2.25 6.62
N LEU A 129 -14.96 3.51 6.18
CA LEU A 129 -15.72 4.63 6.72
C LEU A 129 -16.55 5.29 5.62
N ALA A 130 -17.80 5.59 5.92
CA ALA A 130 -18.72 6.31 5.03
C ALA A 130 -19.34 7.46 5.84
N THR A 131 -19.15 8.70 5.40
CA THR A 131 -19.70 9.86 6.12
C THR A 131 -21.16 10.14 5.79
N GLY A 132 -21.69 9.57 4.69
CA GLY A 132 -23.08 9.75 4.27
C GLY A 132 -23.43 11.15 3.80
N ALA A 133 -22.44 11.93 3.34
CA ALA A 133 -22.67 13.30 2.88
C ALA A 133 -23.25 13.36 1.45
N ARG A 134 -23.07 12.30 0.65
CA ARG A 134 -23.58 12.20 -0.71
C ARG A 134 -24.46 10.95 -0.87
N PRO A 135 -25.69 11.08 -1.38
CA PRO A 135 -26.53 9.92 -1.62
C PRO A 135 -25.90 9.04 -2.70
N LEU A 136 -25.88 7.73 -2.47
CA LEU A 136 -25.59 6.75 -3.51
C LEU A 136 -26.92 6.34 -4.15
N ASP A 137 -27.05 6.47 -5.47
CA ASP A 137 -28.28 6.12 -6.17
C ASP A 137 -28.60 4.61 -6.01
N PRO A 138 -29.68 4.24 -5.28
CA PRO A 138 -30.03 2.83 -5.07
C PRO A 138 -30.50 2.16 -6.38
N GLY A 139 -30.87 2.92 -7.40
CA GLY A 139 -31.20 2.43 -8.74
C GLY A 139 -29.98 2.12 -9.61
N SER A 140 -28.77 2.47 -9.16
CA SER A 140 -27.52 2.27 -9.90
C SER A 140 -26.54 1.37 -9.14
N PRO A 141 -26.66 0.03 -9.28
CA PRO A 141 -25.69 -0.91 -8.70
C PRO A 141 -24.24 -0.65 -9.14
N LEU A 142 -24.04 -0.02 -10.30
CA LEU A 142 -22.73 0.34 -10.82
C LEU A 142 -22.04 1.44 -9.99
N ALA A 143 -22.80 2.34 -9.36
CA ALA A 143 -22.25 3.40 -8.53
C ALA A 143 -21.48 2.84 -7.31
N LEU A 144 -21.94 1.74 -6.73
CA LEU A 144 -21.19 1.04 -5.68
C LEU A 144 -19.90 0.44 -6.23
N ASN A 145 -19.93 -0.17 -7.42
CA ASN A 145 -18.76 -0.82 -8.02
C ASN A 145 -17.61 0.18 -8.26
N GLU A 146 -17.92 1.41 -8.67
CA GLU A 146 -16.92 2.48 -8.82
C GLU A 146 -16.22 2.79 -7.49
N ILE A 147 -16.98 2.87 -6.38
CA ILE A 147 -16.43 3.07 -5.04
C ILE A 147 -15.57 1.88 -4.61
N LEU A 148 -16.04 0.64 -4.85
CA LEU A 148 -15.30 -0.58 -4.50
C LEU A 148 -13.97 -0.68 -5.24
N ALA A 149 -13.97 -0.39 -6.54
CA ALA A 149 -12.78 -0.38 -7.39
C ALA A 149 -11.81 0.73 -6.96
N ALA A 150 -12.32 1.95 -6.78
CA ALA A 150 -11.52 3.07 -6.30
C ALA A 150 -10.91 2.80 -4.92
N GLY A 151 -11.61 2.11 -4.02
CA GLY A 151 -11.08 1.72 -2.72
C GLY A 151 -9.81 0.85 -2.84
N ALA A 152 -9.85 -0.17 -3.69
CA ALA A 152 -8.67 -1.01 -3.96
C ALA A 152 -7.52 -0.21 -4.60
N ASP A 153 -7.84 0.68 -5.55
CA ASP A 153 -6.84 1.51 -6.22
C ASP A 153 -6.21 2.53 -5.28
N GLN A 154 -6.98 3.14 -4.38
CA GLN A 154 -6.46 4.08 -3.40
C GLN A 154 -5.59 3.40 -2.35
N VAL A 155 -5.92 2.17 -1.90
CA VAL A 155 -5.02 1.40 -1.03
C VAL A 155 -3.70 1.09 -1.74
N THR A 156 -3.76 0.65 -3.01
CA THR A 156 -2.56 0.39 -3.83
C THR A 156 -1.66 1.63 -3.89
N ARG A 157 -2.24 2.78 -4.23
CA ARG A 157 -1.54 4.07 -4.33
C ARG A 157 -1.01 4.55 -2.99
N ALA A 158 -1.77 4.38 -1.90
CA ALA A 158 -1.37 4.76 -0.56
C ALA A 158 -0.16 3.96 -0.08
N ILE A 159 -0.07 2.66 -0.37
CA ILE A 159 1.11 1.84 -0.07
C ILE A 159 2.33 2.34 -0.85
N VAL A 160 2.20 2.58 -2.16
CA VAL A 160 3.31 3.13 -2.97
C VAL A 160 3.81 4.45 -2.37
N ARG A 161 2.90 5.36 -2.01
CA ARG A 161 3.25 6.62 -1.35
C ARG A 161 3.91 6.42 0.01
N ALA A 162 3.47 5.44 0.80
CA ALA A 162 4.07 5.13 2.09
C ALA A 162 5.54 4.69 1.94
N VAL A 163 5.84 3.88 0.93
CA VAL A 163 7.20 3.37 0.65
C VAL A 163 8.11 4.47 0.10
N ARG A 164 7.59 5.29 -0.82
CA ARG A 164 8.36 6.41 -1.38
C ARG A 164 8.63 7.54 -0.39
N ALA A 165 7.68 7.83 0.50
CA ALA A 165 7.83 8.88 1.50
C ALA A 165 8.65 8.44 2.74
N ALA A 166 9.02 7.17 2.83
CA ALA A 166 9.76 6.65 3.98
C ALA A 166 11.24 7.12 3.94
N GLU A 167 11.76 7.55 5.09
CA GLU A 167 13.17 7.88 5.29
C GLU A 167 13.91 6.71 5.97
N PRO A 168 15.18 6.44 5.62
CA PRO A 168 15.91 5.31 6.17
C PRO A 168 16.07 5.40 7.69
N VAL A 169 16.23 4.24 8.32
CA VAL A 169 16.56 4.14 9.75
C VAL A 169 17.81 3.30 9.92
N ASP A 170 18.76 3.77 10.72
CA ASP A 170 19.89 2.99 11.25
C ASP A 170 19.94 3.20 12.77
N GLY A 171 19.64 2.15 13.52
CA GLY A 171 19.64 2.23 14.98
C GLY A 171 19.39 0.89 15.68
N PRO A 172 19.15 0.91 16.99
CA PRO A 172 18.98 -0.30 17.80
C PRO A 172 17.83 -1.22 17.35
N GLY A 173 16.84 -0.67 16.62
CA GLY A 173 15.71 -1.42 16.06
C GLY A 173 15.96 -2.02 14.67
N GLY A 174 17.20 -1.95 14.18
CA GLY A 174 17.59 -2.45 12.87
C GLY A 174 17.96 -1.34 11.88
N VAL A 175 18.43 -1.76 10.72
CA VAL A 175 18.84 -0.92 9.60
C VAL A 175 17.91 -1.16 8.42
N TRP A 176 17.06 -0.19 8.12
CA TRP A 176 16.02 -0.29 7.11
C TRP A 176 16.22 0.83 6.08
N PRO A 177 16.75 0.52 4.88
CA PRO A 177 16.93 1.52 3.84
C PRO A 177 15.58 1.99 3.29
N ALA A 178 15.51 3.25 2.86
CA ALA A 178 14.37 3.74 2.08
C ALA A 178 14.44 3.23 0.63
N TYR A 179 13.30 3.13 -0.04
CA TYR A 179 13.27 2.80 -1.48
C TYR A 179 14.08 3.82 -2.30
N GLU A 180 13.92 5.11 -1.99
CA GLU A 180 14.56 6.22 -2.70
C GLU A 180 16.09 6.21 -2.52
N ASP A 181 16.63 5.63 -1.44
CA ASP A 181 18.08 5.47 -1.26
C ASP A 181 18.70 4.41 -2.20
N LEU A 182 17.87 3.51 -2.72
CA LEU A 182 18.29 2.38 -3.55
C LEU A 182 18.08 2.68 -5.03
N TYR A 183 16.96 3.34 -5.36
CA TYR A 183 16.50 3.54 -6.74
C TYR A 183 16.44 5.01 -7.17
N GLY A 184 16.66 5.95 -6.24
CA GLY A 184 16.63 7.39 -6.51
C GLY A 184 15.22 7.98 -6.58
N PRO A 185 15.08 9.30 -6.33
CA PRO A 185 13.81 10.01 -6.38
C PRO A 185 13.18 9.94 -7.77
N ARG A 186 11.86 10.01 -7.79
CA ARG A 186 11.07 10.17 -9.01
C ARG A 186 10.96 11.62 -9.45
#